data_AF-A0A353LYI2-F1
#
_entry.id   AF-A0A353LYI2-F1
#
_cell.length_a   1.000
_cell.length_b   1.000
_cell.length_c   1.000
_cell.angle_alpha   90.00
_cell.angle_beta   90.00
_cell.angle_gamma   90.00
#
_symmetry.space_group_name_H-M   'P 1'
#
loop_
_entity.id
_entity.type
_entity.pdbx_description
1 polymer ?
#
loop_
_entity_poly.entity_id
_entity_poly.type
_entity_poly.pdbx_seq_one_letter_code
_entity_poly.pdbx_strand_id
1 'polypeptide(L)' 'KYRPRYFIHGHTHLSHGLKQNRIDVVNDTTVINGYGFYILEIDEQT' A
#
# COMPACT_ATOMS: atom_id res chain seq x y z
N LYS A 1 4.16 -17.47 -4.55
CA LYS A 1 5.15 -17.89 -3.52
C LYS A 1 5.06 -17.02 -2.27
N TYR A 2 4.91 -15.70 -2.38
CA TYR A 2 4.69 -14.82 -1.25
C TYR A 2 3.29 -14.20 -1.29
N ARG A 3 2.67 -14.06 -0.11
CA ARG A 3 1.40 -13.39 0.12
C ARG A 3 1.55 -12.54 1.38
N PRO A 4 2.31 -11.42 1.30
CA PRO A 4 2.46 -10.55 2.46
C PRO A 4 1.11 -9.88 2.75
N ARG A 5 0.86 -9.57 4.02
CA ARG A 5 -0.33 -8.81 4.42
C ARG A 5 -0.34 -7.40 3.83
N TYR A 6 0.83 -6.79 3.80
CA TYR A 6 1.04 -5.44 3.28
C TYR A 6 2.19 -5.39 2.26
N PHE A 7 2.01 -4.60 1.21
CA PHE A 7 3.06 -4.22 0.27
C PHE A 7 3.13 -2.68 0.22
N ILE A 8 4.22 -2.12 0.71
CA ILE A 8 4.43 -0.67 0.75
C ILE A 8 5.09 -0.25 -0.57
N HIS A 9 4.30 0.35 -1.46
CA HIS A 9 4.74 0.84 -2.75
C HIS A 9 5.21 2.29 -2.62
N GLY A 10 6.52 2.47 -2.40
CA GLY A 10 7.16 3.79 -2.39
C GLY A 10 7.49 4.33 -3.79
N HIS A 11 8.09 5.52 -3.85
CA HIS A 11 8.50 6.18 -5.10
C HIS A 11 7.36 6.35 -6.13
N THR A 12 6.12 6.50 -5.64
CA THR A 12 4.96 6.76 -6.51
C THR A 12 5.11 8.15 -7.10
N HIS A 13 5.57 8.25 -8.34
CA HIS A 13 5.63 9.52 -9.06
C HIS A 13 4.20 10.07 -9.20
N LEU A 14 3.97 11.27 -8.66
CA LEU A 14 2.67 11.96 -8.68
C LEU A 14 2.06 12.05 -10.09
N SER A 15 2.90 12.09 -11.14
CA SER A 15 2.47 12.10 -12.54
C SER A 15 1.77 10.82 -13.01
N HIS A 16 2.04 9.66 -12.39
CA HIS A 16 1.38 8.38 -12.66
C HIS A 16 0.33 8.03 -11.59
N GLY A 17 0.44 8.64 -10.40
CA GLY A 17 -0.33 8.29 -9.20
C GLY A 17 -1.67 9.01 -9.02
N LEU A 18 -2.02 10.00 -9.84
CA LEU A 18 -3.25 10.80 -9.67
C LEU A 18 -4.55 9.97 -9.76
N LYS A 19 -4.49 8.74 -10.30
CA LYS A 19 -5.62 7.81 -10.39
C LYS A 19 -5.47 6.57 -9.50
N GLN A 20 -4.36 6.42 -8.77
CA GLN A 20 -4.16 5.24 -7.94
C GLN A 20 -4.67 5.49 -6.52
N ASN A 21 -5.52 4.60 -6.02
CA ASN A 21 -5.98 4.66 -4.65
C ASN A 21 -4.79 4.51 -3.71
N ARG A 22 -4.80 5.25 -2.60
CA ARG A 22 -3.78 5.10 -1.56
C ARG A 22 -3.67 3.67 -1.03
N ILE A 23 -4.82 3.00 -0.95
CA ILE A 23 -4.93 1.60 -0.56
C ILE A 23 -5.58 0.85 -1.72
N ASP A 24 -4.95 -0.26 -2.10
CA ASP A 24 -5.47 -1.20 -3.08
C ASP A 24 -5.34 -2.63 -2.54
N VAL A 25 -6.06 -3.58 -3.13
CA VAL A 25 -6.00 -4.99 -2.75
C VAL A 25 -5.70 -5.83 -3.98
N VAL A 26 -4.54 -6.49 -3.94
CA VAL A 26 -4.12 -7.41 -5.01
C VAL A 26 -4.12 -8.82 -4.44
N ASN A 27 -5.12 -9.61 -4.86
CA ASN A 27 -5.47 -10.89 -4.24
C ASN A 27 -5.79 -10.69 -2.75
N ASP A 28 -4.88 -11.11 -1.87
CA ASP A 28 -5.03 -11.04 -0.40
C ASP A 28 -4.02 -10.04 0.22
N THR A 29 -3.26 -9.32 -0.61
CA THR A 29 -2.22 -8.38 -0.19
C THR A 29 -2.75 -6.96 -0.28
N THR A 30 -2.68 -6.23 0.84
CA THR A 30 -3.00 -4.80 0.88
C THR A 30 -1.81 -4.02 0.33
N VAL A 31 -2.00 -3.30 -0.78
CA VAL A 31 -0.98 -2.42 -1.36
C VAL A 31 -1.19 -1.01 -0.83
N ILE A 32 -0.13 -0.40 -0.30
CA ILE A 32 -0.13 0.96 0.22
C ILE A 32 0.73 1.82 -0.70
N ASN A 33 0.10 2.69 -1.49
CA ASN A 33 0.80 3.64 -2.37
C ASN A 33 1.26 4.85 -1.54
N GLY A 34 2.57 4.95 -1.34
CA GLY A 34 3.20 5.96 -0.50
C GLY A 34 3.46 7.27 -1.25
N TYR A 35 2.52 8.22 -1.16
CA TYR A 35 2.73 9.62 -1.52
C TYR A 35 2.58 10.52 -0.29
N GLY A 36 3.55 11.38 0.02
CA GLY A 36 3.58 12.09 1.30
C GLY A 36 3.77 11.13 2.48
N PHE A 37 2.87 11.17 3.47
CA PHE A 37 2.89 10.25 4.63
C PHE A 37 1.60 9.42 4.71
N TYR A 38 1.69 8.22 5.29
CA TYR A 38 0.57 7.34 5.64
C TYR A 38 0.87 6.69 6.99
N ILE A 39 -0.09 6.72 7.91
CA ILE A 39 0.02 6.00 9.19
C ILE A 39 -0.62 4.64 8.97
N LEU A 40 0.20 3.59 9.01
CA LEU A 40 -0.27 2.22 9.00
C LEU A 40 -0.45 1.76 10.45
N GLU A 41 -1.70 1.60 10.87
CA GLU A 41 -2.02 0.94 12.13
C GLU A 41 -1.93 -0.57 11.95
N ILE A 42 -1.23 -1.23 12.88
CA ILE A 42 -1.03 -2.68 12.88
C ILE A 42 -1.55 -3.20 14.22
N ASP A 43 -2.48 -4.15 14.17
CA ASP A 43 -2.91 -4.89 15.36
C ASP A 43 -1.91 -6.02 15.62
N GLU A 44 -1.42 -6.15 16.86
CA GLU A 44 -0.52 -7.22 17.29
C GLU A 44 -1.14 -8.62 17.15
N GLN A 45 -2.46 -8.72 17.01
CA GLN A 45 -3.19 -9.99 16.93
C GLN A 45 -3.39 -10.52 15.50
N THR A 46 -2.70 -9.96 14.50
CA THR A 46 -2.79 -10.37 13.10
C THR A 46 -1.44 -10.75 12.52
#